data_AF-A0A0D1E9I0-F1
#
_entry.id   AF-A0A0D1E9I0-F1
#
_cell.length_a   1.000
_cell.length_b   1.000
_cell.length_c   1.000
_cell.angle_alpha   90.00
_cell.angle_beta   90.00
_cell.angle_gamma   90.00
#
_symmetry.space_group_name_H-M   'P 1'
#
loop_
_entity.id
_entity.type
_entity.pdbx_description
1 polymer ?
#
loop_
_entity_poly.entity_id
_entity_poly.type
_entity_poly.pdbx_seq_one_letter_code
_entity_poly.pdbx_strand_id
1 'polypeptide(L)'
;MKRADLERLHEIARLRSFRSQAELGKADARVRSIQSAIALTFPQEQAEPTDVHSARDRACWQSWAELERRRLTMELSRLRAEQEPLRKSAGRDLARAEVLEKILKAK
;
A
#
# COMPACT_ATOMS: atom_id res chain seq x y z
N MET A 1 33.58 19.46 -8.97
CA MET A 1 32.16 19.88 -8.91
C MET A 1 32.07 21.13 -8.07
N LYS A 2 31.44 22.20 -8.57
CA LYS A 2 31.28 23.45 -7.82
C LYS A 2 30.19 23.27 -6.75
N ARG A 3 30.24 24.04 -5.66
CA ARG A 3 29.21 24.01 -4.59
C ARG A 3 27.80 24.21 -5.15
N ALA A 4 27.64 25.14 -6.09
CA ALA A 4 26.36 25.38 -6.76
C ALA A 4 25.84 24.16 -7.56
N ASP A 5 26.73 23.35 -8.14
CA ASP A 5 26.34 22.12 -8.85
C ASP A 5 25.86 21.05 -7.85
N LEU A 6 26.52 20.96 -6.70
CA LEU A 6 26.11 20.08 -5.59
C LEU A 6 24.73 20.47 -5.03
N GLU A 7 24.49 21.77 -4.82
CA GLU A 7 23.20 22.30 -4.35
C GLU A 7 22.07 21.96 -5.32
N ARG A 8 22.31 22.13 -6.64
CA ARG A 8 21.34 21.75 -7.69
C ARG A 8 21.06 20.25 -7.70
N LEU A 9 22.10 19.42 -7.62
CA LEU A 9 21.93 17.96 -7.57
C LEU A 9 21.18 17.51 -6.32
N HIS A 10 21.47 18.13 -5.17
CA HIS A 10 20.78 17.88 -3.91
C HIS A 10 19.29 18.21 -4.02
N GLU A 11 18.95 19.36 -4.58
CA GLU A 11 17.56 19.77 -4.77
C GLU A 11 16.80 18.82 -5.71
N ILE A 12 17.41 18.41 -6.82
CA ILE A 12 16.82 17.43 -7.74
C ILE A 12 16.59 16.09 -7.02
N ALA A 13 17.54 15.64 -6.19
CA ALA A 13 17.40 14.40 -5.43
C ALA A 13 16.29 14.50 -4.38
N ARG A 14 16.15 15.64 -3.68
CA ARG A 14 15.05 15.89 -2.75
C ARG A 14 13.69 15.84 -3.44
N LEU A 15 13.53 16.54 -4.57
CA LEU A 15 12.27 16.54 -5.32
C LEU A 15 11.91 15.14 -5.83
N ARG A 16 12.90 14.37 -6.28
CA ARG A 16 12.70 12.96 -6.68
C ARG A 16 12.29 12.09 -5.49
N SER A 17 12.97 12.20 -4.36
CA SER A 17 12.62 11.50 -3.12
C SER A 17 11.19 11.82 -2.71
N PHE A 18 10.81 13.10 -2.66
CA PHE A 18 9.46 13.52 -2.32
C PHE A 18 8.41 12.90 -3.26
N ARG A 19 8.64 12.95 -4.57
CA ARG A 19 7.74 12.33 -5.56
C ARG A 19 7.62 10.82 -5.37
N SER A 20 8.74 10.12 -5.19
CA SER A 20 8.75 8.66 -5.01
C SER A 20 8.02 8.23 -3.72
N GLN A 21 8.17 9.00 -2.64
CA GLN A 21 7.45 8.77 -1.38
C GLN A 21 5.95 9.03 -1.53
N ALA A 22 5.55 10.06 -2.29
CA ALA A 22 4.15 10.34 -2.56
C ALA A 22 3.48 9.19 -3.34
N GLU A 23 4.16 8.63 -4.35
CA GLU A 23 3.64 7.47 -5.10
C GLU A 23 3.56 6.21 -4.24
N LEU A 24 4.56 5.96 -3.39
CA LEU A 24 4.51 4.87 -2.42
C LEU A 24 3.32 5.04 -1.44
N GLY A 25 3.10 6.27 -0.95
CA GLY A 25 1.99 6.58 -0.05
C GLY A 25 0.61 6.31 -0.67
N LYS A 26 0.44 6.59 -1.98
CA LYS A 26 -0.78 6.22 -2.72
C LYS A 26 -0.96 4.70 -2.78
N ALA A 27 0.12 3.95 -3.03
CA ALA A 27 0.07 2.49 -3.03
C ALA A 27 -0.27 1.92 -1.64
N ASP A 28 0.32 2.47 -0.57
CA ASP A 28 -0.01 2.11 0.81
C ASP A 28 -1.48 2.39 1.16
N ALA A 29 -2.05 3.49 0.65
CA ALA A 29 -3.46 3.80 0.85
C ALA A 29 -4.37 2.76 0.17
N ARG A 30 -4.02 2.32 -1.04
CA ARG A 30 -4.76 1.25 -1.75
C ARG A 30 -4.70 -0.07 -1.01
N VAL A 31 -3.52 -0.47 -0.53
CA VAL A 31 -3.33 -1.69 0.27
C VAL A 31 -4.20 -1.63 1.53
N ARG A 32 -4.18 -0.51 2.27
CA ARG A 32 -5.00 -0.33 3.47
C ARG A 32 -6.49 -0.38 3.18
N SER A 33 -6.94 0.23 2.07
CA SER A 33 -8.35 0.19 1.65
C SER A 33 -8.84 -1.24 1.42
N ILE A 34 -8.07 -2.08 0.73
CA ILE A 34 -8.43 -3.50 0.53
C ILE A 34 -8.37 -4.28 1.83
N GLN A 35 -7.40 -4.03 2.71
CA GLN A 35 -7.37 -4.65 4.03
C GLN A 35 -8.62 -4.34 4.86
N SER A 36 -9.09 -3.09 4.82
CA SER A 36 -10.35 -2.70 5.45
C SER A 36 -11.56 -3.40 4.82
N ALA A 37 -11.60 -3.53 3.49
CA ALA A 37 -12.67 -4.25 2.81
C ALA A 37 -12.72 -5.74 3.21
N ILE A 38 -11.56 -6.40 3.31
CA ILE A 38 -11.45 -7.77 3.81
C ILE A 38 -11.94 -7.87 5.26
N ALA A 39 -11.56 -6.92 6.11
CA ALA A 39 -12.00 -6.87 7.51
C ALA A 39 -13.52 -6.76 7.65
N LEU A 40 -14.19 -6.02 6.74
CA LEU A 40 -15.64 -5.90 6.70
C LEU A 40 -16.34 -7.15 6.13
N THR A 41 -15.63 -8.01 5.39
CA THR A 41 -16.19 -9.28 4.90
C THR A 41 -16.17 -10.38 5.97
N PHE A 42 -15.57 -10.14 7.14
CA PHE A 42 -15.69 -11.08 8.25
C PHE A 42 -17.15 -11.11 8.72
N PRO A 43 -17.77 -12.30 8.77
CA PRO A 43 -19.10 -12.41 9.33
C PRO A 43 -19.01 -11.99 10.80
N GLN A 44 -19.70 -10.90 11.15
CA GLN A 44 -20.14 -10.73 12.53
C GLN A 44 -20.95 -11.98 12.90
N GLU A 45 -20.81 -12.47 14.13
CA GLU A 45 -21.56 -13.63 14.63
C GLU A 45 -23.05 -13.47 14.26
N GLN A 46 -23.50 -14.26 13.29
CA GLN A 46 -24.90 -14.29 12.94
C GLN A 46 -25.62 -15.24 13.88
N ALA A 47 -26.81 -14.87 14.31
CA ALA A 47 -27.68 -15.75 15.08
C ALA A 47 -27.92 -17.08 14.36
N GLU A 48 -28.19 -18.13 15.13
CA GLU A 48 -28.52 -19.43 14.58
C GLU A 48 -29.88 -19.35 13.84
N PRO A 49 -29.98 -19.88 12.62
CA PRO A 49 -31.22 -19.81 11.85
C PRO A 49 -32.32 -20.62 12.55
N THR A 50 -33.51 -20.03 12.68
CA THR A 50 -34.66 -20.64 13.34
C THR A 50 -35.55 -21.42 12.37
N ASP A 51 -35.33 -21.29 11.06
CA ASP A 51 -36.11 -21.97 10.02
C ASP A 51 -35.26 -22.28 8.77
N VAL A 52 -35.85 -23.03 7.83
CA VAL A 52 -35.17 -23.47 6.61
C VAL A 52 -34.85 -22.31 5.66
N HIS A 53 -35.66 -21.24 5.64
CA HIS A 53 -35.44 -20.09 4.78
C HIS A 53 -34.23 -19.27 5.25
N SER A 54 -34.19 -18.95 6.55
CA SER A 54 -33.07 -18.29 7.20
C SER A 54 -31.78 -19.12 7.12
N ALA A 55 -31.85 -20.45 7.22
CA ALA A 55 -30.70 -21.33 7.01
C ALA A 55 -30.16 -21.25 5.56
N ARG A 56 -31.06 -21.25 4.57
CA ARG A 56 -30.70 -21.11 3.15
C ARG A 56 -30.10 -19.75 2.84
N ASP A 57 -30.70 -18.67 3.32
CA ASP A 57 -30.23 -17.31 3.09
C ASP A 57 -28.86 -17.09 3.74
N ARG A 58 -28.64 -17.63 4.93
CA ARG A 58 -27.35 -17.66 5.60
C ARG A 58 -26.29 -18.39 4.78
N ALA A 59 -26.59 -19.59 4.27
CA ALA A 59 -25.68 -20.35 3.45
C ALA A 59 -25.31 -19.61 2.14
N CYS A 60 -26.29 -18.95 1.52
CA CYS A 60 -26.08 -18.13 0.32
C CYS A 60 -25.12 -16.96 0.62
N TRP A 61 -25.38 -16.23 1.70
CA TRP A 61 -24.53 -15.12 2.16
C TRP A 61 -23.11 -15.57 2.48
N GLN A 62 -22.95 -16.70 3.17
CA GLN A 62 -21.63 -17.25 3.51
C GLN A 62 -20.84 -17.63 2.26
N SER A 63 -21.48 -18.27 1.28
CA SER A 63 -20.87 -18.62 0.00
C SER A 63 -20.39 -17.37 -0.75
N TRP A 64 -21.25 -16.34 -0.83
CA TRP A 64 -20.89 -15.06 -1.44
C TRP A 64 -19.72 -14.38 -0.72
N ALA A 65 -19.77 -14.31 0.62
CA ALA A 65 -18.74 -13.68 1.43
C ALA A 65 -17.39 -14.39 1.29
N GLU A 66 -17.39 -15.72 1.17
CA GLU A 66 -16.17 -16.49 0.94
C GLU A 66 -15.56 -16.18 -0.44
N LEU A 67 -16.37 -16.10 -1.49
CA LEU A 67 -15.92 -15.75 -2.84
C LEU A 67 -15.32 -14.33 -2.88
N GLU A 68 -16.01 -13.36 -2.27
CA GLU A 68 -15.52 -11.98 -2.23
C GLU A 68 -14.23 -11.87 -1.42
N ARG A 69 -14.12 -12.59 -0.30
CA ARG A 69 -12.87 -12.69 0.48
C ARG A 69 -11.71 -13.22 -0.35
N ARG A 70 -11.91 -14.28 -1.13
CA ARG A 70 -10.87 -14.85 -2.01
C ARG A 70 -10.42 -13.83 -3.05
N ARG A 71 -11.38 -13.14 -3.69
CA ARG A 71 -11.10 -12.07 -4.64
C ARG A 71 -10.27 -10.94 -4.02
N LEU A 72 -10.71 -10.40 -2.89
CA LEU A 72 -10.01 -9.31 -2.20
C LEU A 72 -8.61 -9.73 -1.72
N THR A 73 -8.43 -10.99 -1.31
CA THR A 73 -7.12 -11.52 -0.92
C THR A 73 -6.15 -11.60 -2.10
N MET A 74 -6.64 -12.02 -3.27
CA MET A 74 -5.85 -12.01 -4.50
C MET A 74 -5.48 -10.58 -4.92
N GLU A 75 -6.43 -9.65 -4.83
CA GLU A 75 -6.20 -8.24 -5.13
C GLU A 75 -5.16 -7.63 -4.17
N LEU A 76 -5.27 -7.91 -2.87
CA LEU A 76 -4.29 -7.47 -1.88
C LEU A 76 -2.87 -7.97 -2.21
N SER A 77 -2.77 -9.24 -2.62
CA SER A 77 -1.49 -9.85 -3.00
C SER A 77 -0.88 -9.17 -4.23
N ARG A 78 -1.72 -8.88 -5.24
CA ARG A 78 -1.31 -8.11 -6.43
C ARG A 78 -0.84 -6.70 -6.05
N LEU A 79 -1.59 -5.97 -5.23
CA LEU A 79 -1.22 -4.61 -4.81
C LEU A 79 0.10 -4.57 -4.03
N ARG A 80 0.34 -5.56 -3.17
CA ARG A 80 1.63 -5.70 -2.46
C ARG A 80 2.79 -5.95 -3.43
N ALA A 81 2.58 -6.77 -4.45
CA ALA A 81 3.59 -6.99 -5.49
C ALA A 81 3.88 -5.72 -6.31
N GLU A 82 2.86 -4.94 -6.66
CA GLU A 82 3.00 -3.64 -7.33
C GLU A 82 3.68 -2.59 -6.43
N GLN A 83 3.51 -2.68 -5.12
CA GLN A 83 4.10 -1.76 -4.14
C GLN A 83 5.60 -1.98 -3.93
N GLU A 84 6.08 -3.22 -3.99
CA GLU A 84 7.48 -3.55 -3.74
C GLU A 84 8.50 -2.76 -4.59
N PRO A 85 8.35 -2.60 -5.91
CA PRO A 85 9.25 -1.76 -6.70
C PRO A 85 9.19 -0.28 -6.29
N LEU A 86 8.04 0.22 -5.83
CA LEU A 86 7.88 1.60 -5.33
C LEU A 86 8.62 1.80 -4.00
N ARG A 87 8.60 0.80 -3.10
CA ARG A 87 9.42 0.84 -1.88
C ARG A 87 10.91 0.92 -2.19
N LYS A 88 11.36 0.11 -3.15
CA LYS A 88 12.76 0.11 -3.59
C LYS A 88 13.17 1.41 -4.27
N SER A 89 12.29 2.03 -5.07
CA SER A 89 12.61 3.33 -5.68
C SER A 89 12.66 4.43 -4.62
N ALA A 90 11.66 4.50 -3.74
CA ALA A 90 11.59 5.50 -2.68
C ALA A 90 12.79 5.41 -1.72
N GLY A 91 13.19 4.20 -1.31
CA GLY A 91 14.37 4.00 -0.47
C GLY A 91 15.67 4.46 -1.16
N ARG A 92 15.82 4.17 -2.46
CA ARG A 92 17.01 4.62 -3.22
C ARG A 92 17.06 6.13 -3.40
N ASP A 93 15.92 6.75 -3.71
CA ASP A 93 15.85 8.21 -3.92
C ASP A 93 16.08 8.96 -2.61
N LEU A 94 15.54 8.47 -1.49
CA LEU A 94 15.82 8.99 -0.15
C LEU A 94 17.31 8.87 0.19
N ALA A 95 17.90 7.66 0.04
CA ALA A 95 19.31 7.45 0.32
C ALA A 95 20.21 8.36 -0.52
N ARG A 96 19.87 8.59 -1.80
CA ARG A 96 20.60 9.53 -2.67
C ARG A 96 20.51 10.97 -2.14
N ALA A 97 19.34 11.43 -1.73
CA ALA A 97 19.16 12.77 -1.17
C ALA A 97 19.97 12.94 0.13
N GLU A 98 19.97 11.94 1.01
CA GLU A 98 20.73 11.95 2.26
C GLU A 98 22.25 11.98 2.03
N VAL A 99 22.74 11.21 1.06
CA VAL A 99 24.17 11.21 0.69
C VAL A 99 24.58 12.59 0.18
N LEU A 100 23.79 13.19 -0.71
CA LEU A 100 24.09 14.53 -1.23
C LEU A 100 24.04 15.58 -0.12
N GLU A 101 23.12 15.47 0.83
CA GLU A 101 23.07 16.35 2.00
C GLU A 101 24.34 16.25 2.85
N LYS A 102 24.83 15.04 3.11
CA LYS A 102 26.07 14.81 3.88
C LYS A 102 27.28 15.41 3.17
N ILE A 103 27.40 15.22 1.85
CA ILE A 103 28.48 15.79 1.03
C ILE A 103 28.41 17.32 1.04
N LEU A 104 27.21 17.90 0.95
CA LEU A 104 26.99 19.34 0.98
C LEU A 104 27.45 19.94 2.32
N LYS A 105 27.07 19.32 3.44
CA LYS A 105 27.43 19.78 4.79
C LYS A 105 28.93 19.66 5.09
N ALA A 106 29.63 18.74 4.42
CA ALA A 106 31.07 18.54 4.57
C ALA A 106 31.93 19.52 3.72
N LYS A 107 31.32 20.44 2.98
CA LYS A 107 31.97 21.38 2.05
C LYS A 107 31.68 22.85 2.37
#